data_AF-A0A3N9NT96-F1
#
_entry.id   AF-A0A3N9NT96-F1
#
_cell.length_a   1.000
_cell.length_b   1.000
_cell.length_c   1.000
_cell.angle_alpha   90.00
_cell.angle_beta   90.00
_cell.angle_gamma   90.00
#
_symmetry.space_group_name_H-M   'P 1'
#
loop_
_entity.id
_entity.type
_entity.pdbx_description
1 polymer ?
#
loop_
_entity_poly.entity_id
_entity_poly.type
_entity_poly.pdbx_seq_one_letter_code
_entity_poly.pdbx_strand_id
1 'polypeptide(L)'
;MPNIQIDLIGENAAEALEKVHQLVQKYLGPDVAVAGATTAESTLKTLTAITLVLAIPTMLAHPDGFFQQLKNEQKQEVFVQFLSDLAKQYHIALTLTTPDGRQFNFNSMRPEELRDMLTAL
;
A
#
# COMPACT_ATOMS: atom_id res chain seq x y z
N MET A 1 -12.69 -8.54 10.98
CA MET A 1 -11.38 -7.93 10.66
C MET A 1 -11.61 -6.98 9.51
N PRO A 2 -11.23 -5.70 9.63
CA PRO A 2 -11.30 -4.74 8.53
C PRO A 2 -10.27 -5.08 7.45
N ASN A 3 -10.59 -4.71 6.22
CA ASN A 3 -9.75 -4.99 5.06
C ASN A 3 -9.22 -3.68 4.49
N ILE A 4 -7.92 -3.66 4.16
CA ILE A 4 -7.34 -2.66 3.26
C ILE A 4 -7.18 -3.27 1.88
N GLN A 5 -7.27 -2.42 0.87
CA GLN A 5 -7.07 -2.82 -0.51
C GLN A 5 -5.83 -2.10 -1.04
N ILE A 6 -4.94 -2.83 -1.72
CA ILE A 6 -3.79 -2.29 -2.42
C ILE A 6 -3.94 -2.64 -3.89
N ASP A 7 -4.10 -1.62 -4.72
CA ASP A 7 -4.14 -1.75 -6.17
C ASP A 7 -2.76 -1.47 -6.75
N LEU A 8 -2.21 -2.44 -7.46
CA LEU A 8 -0.97 -2.37 -8.22
C LEU A 8 -1.31 -2.40 -9.71
N ILE A 9 -1.04 -1.33 -10.45
CA ILE A 9 -1.37 -1.25 -11.88
C ILE A 9 -0.11 -0.91 -12.66
N GLY A 10 0.36 -1.82 -13.50
CA GLY A 10 1.56 -1.56 -14.31
C GLY A 10 2.06 -2.78 -15.06
N GLU A 11 3.17 -2.61 -15.76
CA GLU A 11 3.73 -3.67 -16.62
C GLU A 11 4.23 -4.85 -15.78
N ASN A 12 4.86 -4.59 -14.63
CA ASN A 12 5.43 -5.61 -13.76
C ASN A 12 4.70 -5.73 -12.41
N ALA A 13 3.37 -5.52 -12.39
CA ALA A 13 2.59 -5.55 -11.15
C ALA A 13 2.66 -6.91 -10.42
N ALA A 14 2.73 -8.01 -11.17
CA ALA A 14 2.87 -9.34 -10.59
C ALA A 14 4.19 -9.54 -9.83
N GLU A 15 5.30 -9.00 -10.34
CA GLU A 15 6.61 -9.07 -9.70
C GLU A 15 6.67 -8.14 -8.48
N ALA A 16 6.01 -7.00 -8.54
CA ALA A 16 5.94 -6.05 -7.43
C ALA A 16 5.07 -6.54 -6.27
N LEU A 17 4.04 -7.36 -6.54
CA LEU A 17 3.09 -7.86 -5.54
C LEU A 17 3.78 -8.55 -4.37
N GLU A 18 4.74 -9.43 -4.64
CA GLU A 18 5.45 -10.17 -3.59
C GLU A 18 6.26 -9.21 -2.70
N LYS A 19 6.90 -8.19 -3.30
CA LYS A 19 7.67 -7.18 -2.58
C LYS A 19 6.78 -6.29 -1.72
N VAL A 20 5.64 -5.87 -2.25
CA VAL A 20 4.65 -5.08 -1.52
C VAL A 20 4.11 -5.87 -0.33
N HIS A 21 3.77 -7.15 -0.53
CA HIS A 21 3.30 -8.01 0.55
C HIS A 21 4.34 -8.19 1.66
N GLN A 22 5.62 -8.44 1.31
CA GLN A 22 6.72 -8.53 2.27
C GLN A 22 6.91 -7.22 3.06
N LEU A 23 6.79 -6.07 2.39
CA LEU A 23 6.87 -4.75 3.01
C LEU A 23 5.73 -4.53 4.01
N VAL A 24 4.50 -4.80 3.59
CA VAL A 24 3.32 -4.68 4.45
C VAL A 24 3.51 -5.53 5.71
N GLN A 25 3.90 -6.81 5.60
CA GLN A 25 4.14 -7.66 6.77
C GLN A 25 5.29 -7.17 7.64
N LYS A 26 6.38 -6.68 7.04
CA LYS A 26 7.55 -6.18 7.78
C LYS A 26 7.23 -4.95 8.62
N TYR A 27 6.37 -4.06 8.12
CA TYR A 27 6.10 -2.77 8.75
C TYR A 27 4.80 -2.75 9.57
N LEU A 28 3.78 -3.49 9.18
CA LEU A 28 2.47 -3.57 9.86
C LEU A 28 2.33 -4.82 10.74
N GLY A 29 3.32 -5.72 10.68
CA GLY A 29 3.41 -6.89 11.53
C GLY A 29 2.82 -8.17 10.92
N PRO A 30 3.08 -9.31 11.56
CA PRO A 30 2.73 -10.64 11.06
C PRO A 30 1.22 -10.92 11.11
N ASP A 31 0.45 -10.12 11.86
CA ASP A 31 -1.00 -10.26 11.97
C ASP A 31 -1.75 -9.74 10.73
N VAL A 32 -1.03 -9.19 9.75
CA VAL A 32 -1.60 -8.82 8.45
C VAL A 32 -1.65 -10.06 7.55
N ALA A 33 -2.87 -10.53 7.29
CA ALA A 33 -3.12 -11.69 6.44
C ALA A 33 -3.65 -11.26 5.07
N VAL A 34 -3.31 -12.01 4.02
CA VAL A 34 -3.94 -11.83 2.71
C VAL A 34 -5.36 -12.39 2.76
N ALA A 35 -6.35 -11.49 2.61
CA ALA A 35 -7.76 -11.85 2.55
C ALA A 35 -8.19 -12.24 1.13
N GLY A 36 -7.49 -11.75 0.10
CA GLY A 36 -7.72 -12.10 -1.30
C GLY A 36 -6.80 -11.36 -2.25
N ALA A 37 -6.66 -11.85 -3.47
CA ALA A 37 -5.98 -11.14 -4.55
C ALA A 37 -6.73 -11.39 -5.87
N THR A 38 -6.95 -10.34 -6.64
CA THR A 38 -7.54 -10.43 -7.98
C THR A 38 -6.60 -9.80 -9.00
N THR A 39 -6.32 -10.53 -10.07
CA THR A 39 -5.49 -10.06 -11.19
C THR A 39 -6.36 -9.86 -12.41
N ALA A 40 -6.24 -8.70 -13.04
CA ALA A 40 -6.88 -8.36 -14.29
C ALA A 40 -5.80 -7.94 -15.29
N GLU A 41 -5.64 -8.73 -16.35
CA GLU A 41 -4.72 -8.43 -17.45
C GLU A 41 -5.48 -7.68 -18.55
N SER A 42 -4.94 -6.56 -19.00
CA SER A 42 -5.52 -5.85 -20.14
C SER A 42 -5.02 -6.47 -21.44
N THR A 43 -5.93 -6.86 -22.32
CA THR A 43 -5.59 -7.41 -23.65
C THR A 43 -5.12 -6.33 -24.64
N LEU A 44 -5.27 -5.05 -24.30
CA LEU A 44 -5.00 -3.90 -25.18
C LEU A 44 -3.75 -3.10 -24.79
N LYS A 45 -3.18 -3.34 -23.62
CA LYS A 45 -1.93 -2.74 -23.13
C LYS A 45 -1.27 -3.78 -22.24
N THR A 46 0.05 -3.94 -22.30
CA THR A 46 0.90 -4.77 -21.41
C THR A 46 0.83 -4.34 -19.94
N LEU A 47 -0.36 -4.08 -19.42
CA LEU A 47 -0.64 -3.58 -18.08
C LEU A 47 -1.40 -4.67 -17.34
N THR A 48 -0.84 -5.03 -16.20
CA THR A 48 -1.44 -5.93 -15.23
C THR A 48 -1.99 -5.07 -14.09
N ALA A 49 -3.27 -5.24 -13.77
CA ALA A 49 -3.88 -4.67 -12.59
C ALA A 49 -4.05 -5.77 -11.54
N ILE A 50 -3.50 -5.59 -10.36
CA ILE A 50 -3.60 -6.52 -9.24
C ILE A 50 -4.20 -5.78 -8.07
N THR A 51 -5.30 -6.30 -7.56
CA THR A 51 -5.93 -5.82 -6.34
C THR A 51 -5.63 -6.82 -5.24
N LEU A 52 -4.84 -6.41 -4.25
CA LEU A 52 -4.51 -7.19 -3.06
C LEU A 52 -5.37 -6.72 -1.89
N VAL A 53 -6.16 -7.62 -1.31
CA VAL A 53 -6.97 -7.37 -0.12
C VAL A 53 -6.26 -7.96 1.09
N LEU A 54 -5.97 -7.13 2.08
CA LEU A 54 -5.29 -7.53 3.31
C LEU A 54 -6.24 -7.36 4.49
N ALA A 55 -6.45 -8.44 5.25
CA ALA A 55 -7.10 -8.39 6.54
C ALA A 55 -6.10 -7.85 7.56
N ILE A 56 -6.44 -6.72 8.18
CA ILE A 56 -5.62 -6.05 9.16
C ILE A 56 -6.28 -6.10 10.55
N PRO A 57 -5.51 -6.08 11.65
CA PRO A 57 -6.06 -5.93 12.99
C PRO A 57 -6.94 -4.69 13.09
N THR A 58 -8.01 -4.74 13.90
CA THR A 58 -8.93 -3.61 14.09
C THR A 58 -8.22 -2.35 14.59
N MET A 59 -7.09 -2.51 15.27
CA MET A 59 -6.21 -1.40 15.66
C MET A 59 -5.62 -0.67 14.45
N LEU A 60 -5.36 -1.34 13.33
CA LEU A 60 -4.83 -0.73 12.11
C LEU A 60 -5.92 -0.26 11.14
N ALA A 61 -7.19 -0.54 11.47
CA ALA A 61 -8.34 -0.21 10.64
C ALA A 61 -8.53 1.30 10.44
N HIS A 62 -8.14 2.05 11.46
CA HIS A 62 -8.10 3.50 11.40
C HIS A 62 -6.74 3.93 10.85
N PRO A 63 -6.70 4.98 10.00
CA PRO A 63 -5.46 5.59 9.55
C PRO A 63 -4.53 5.86 10.73
N ASP A 64 -5.05 6.43 11.81
CA ASP A 64 -4.29 6.74 13.02
C ASP A 64 -3.60 5.51 13.60
N GLY A 65 -4.28 4.38 13.66
CA GLY A 65 -3.70 3.16 14.22
C GLY A 65 -2.73 2.45 13.27
N PHE A 66 -2.99 2.50 11.95
CA PHE A 66 -2.06 2.06 10.91
C PHE A 66 -0.73 2.81 11.01
N PHE A 67 -0.79 4.15 11.09
CA PHE A 67 0.39 5.00 11.17
C PHE A 67 1.00 5.07 12.57
N GLN A 68 0.22 4.88 13.63
CA GLN A 68 0.74 4.73 14.99
C GLN A 68 1.53 3.44 15.18
N GLN A 69 1.29 2.38 14.41
CA GLN A 69 2.17 1.22 14.44
C GLN A 69 3.52 1.53 13.78
N LEU A 70 3.51 2.44 12.81
CA LEU A 70 4.69 3.00 12.16
C LEU A 70 5.39 4.10 12.99
N LYS A 71 5.09 4.25 14.30
CA LYS A 71 5.47 5.32 15.28
C LYS A 71 6.92 5.80 15.37
N ASN A 72 7.81 5.35 14.51
CA ASN A 72 9.10 5.98 14.30
C ASN A 72 8.99 6.77 12.99
N GLU A 73 9.02 8.10 13.04
CA GLU A 73 8.88 8.98 11.85
C GLU A 73 9.81 8.54 10.70
N GLN A 74 11.03 8.08 11.02
CA GLN A 74 11.94 7.48 10.03
C GLN A 74 11.35 6.25 9.32
N LYS A 75 10.61 5.39 10.02
CA LYS A 75 10.01 4.19 9.41
C LYS A 75 8.87 4.54 8.47
N GLN A 76 8.13 5.62 8.71
CA GLN A 76 7.08 6.10 7.81
C GLN A 76 7.66 6.67 6.53
N GLU A 77 8.64 7.56 6.64
CA GLU A 77 9.36 8.11 5.48
C GLU A 77 10.01 7.00 4.67
N VAL A 78 10.69 6.07 5.34
CA VAL A 78 11.33 4.91 4.69
C VAL A 78 10.28 4.02 4.02
N PHE A 79 9.15 3.73 4.66
CA PHE A 79 8.09 2.90 4.08
C PHE A 79 7.52 3.51 2.80
N VAL A 80 7.22 4.82 2.81
CA VAL A 80 6.69 5.51 1.62
C VAL A 80 7.74 5.69 0.54
N GLN A 81 8.98 6.02 0.91
CA GLN A 81 10.10 6.07 -0.03
C GLN A 81 10.27 4.72 -0.73
N PHE A 82 10.21 3.61 0.01
CA PHE A 82 10.28 2.26 -0.55
C PHE A 82 9.12 1.95 -1.50
N LEU A 83 7.88 2.33 -1.16
CA LEU A 83 6.73 2.12 -2.06
C LEU A 83 6.87 2.95 -3.35
N SER A 84 7.32 4.21 -3.24
CA SER A 84 7.62 5.07 -4.39
C SER A 84 8.75 4.48 -5.26
N ASP A 85 9.81 3.98 -4.64
CA ASP A 85 10.94 3.40 -5.36
C ASP A 85 10.54 2.09 -6.04
N LEU A 86 9.73 1.26 -5.40
CA LEU A 86 9.11 0.07 -6.03
C LEU A 86 8.21 0.46 -7.20
N ALA A 87 7.38 1.48 -7.04
CA ALA A 87 6.51 1.96 -8.10
C ALA A 87 7.30 2.37 -9.35
N LYS A 88 8.42 3.08 -9.16
CA LYS A 88 9.33 3.45 -10.24
C LYS A 88 10.07 2.26 -10.82
N GLN A 89 10.62 1.39 -9.99
CA GLN A 89 11.43 0.24 -10.39
C GLN A 89 10.62 -0.75 -11.23
N TYR A 90 9.37 -1.00 -10.84
CA TYR A 90 8.49 -1.98 -11.48
C TYR A 90 7.53 -1.34 -12.50
N HIS A 91 7.66 -0.03 -12.77
CA HIS A 91 6.78 0.72 -13.67
C HIS A 91 5.30 0.52 -13.34
N ILE A 92 4.96 0.63 -12.06
CA ILE A 92 3.61 0.43 -11.54
C ILE A 92 3.08 1.66 -10.82
N ALA A 93 1.75 1.72 -10.71
CA ALA A 93 1.02 2.62 -9.84
C ALA A 93 0.50 1.86 -8.62
N LEU A 94 0.76 2.43 -7.44
CA LEU A 94 0.31 1.89 -6.16
C LEU A 94 -0.76 2.79 -5.56
N THR A 95 -1.95 2.23 -5.34
CA THR A 95 -3.04 2.89 -4.62
C THR A 95 -3.43 2.05 -3.41
N LEU A 96 -3.43 2.63 -2.21
CA LEU A 96 -3.96 1.98 -1.02
C LEU A 96 -5.32 2.59 -0.69
N THR A 97 -6.32 1.74 -0.50
CA THR A 97 -7.65 2.11 -0.02
C THR A 97 -7.81 1.61 1.42
N THR A 98 -8.03 2.53 2.35
CA THR A 98 -8.30 2.22 3.76
C THR A 98 -9.74 1.74 3.96
N PRO A 99 -10.06 1.10 5.10
CA PRO A 99 -11.41 0.55 5.33
C PRO A 99 -12.50 1.63 5.42
N ASP A 100 -12.13 2.88 5.70
CA ASP A 100 -13.01 4.05 5.68
C ASP A 100 -13.19 4.66 4.27
N GLY A 101 -12.58 4.07 3.24
CA GLY A 101 -12.74 4.45 1.83
C GLY A 101 -11.79 5.53 1.33
N ARG A 102 -10.82 5.98 2.14
CA ARG A 102 -9.80 6.93 1.66
C ARG A 102 -8.80 6.22 0.76
N GLN A 103 -8.41 6.89 -0.31
CA GLN A 103 -7.45 6.36 -1.28
C GLN A 103 -6.15 7.17 -1.23
N PHE A 104 -5.04 6.46 -1.19
CA PHE A 104 -3.69 6.99 -1.12
C PHE A 104 -2.90 6.53 -2.35
N ASN A 105 -2.62 7.45 -3.27
CA ASN A 105 -1.83 7.15 -4.46
C ASN A 105 -0.36 7.51 -4.21
N PHE A 106 0.50 6.50 -4.13
CA PHE A 106 1.91 6.68 -3.80
C PHE A 106 2.77 7.13 -4.99
N ASN A 107 2.22 7.17 -6.21
CA ASN A 107 2.96 7.69 -7.37
C ASN A 107 3.02 9.21 -7.42
N SER A 108 2.02 9.88 -6.84
CA SER A 108 1.88 11.35 -6.87
C SER A 108 2.08 12.01 -5.51
N MET A 109 2.10 11.23 -4.44
CA MET A 109 2.17 11.76 -3.08
C MET A 109 3.60 12.10 -2.70
N ARG A 110 3.86 13.37 -2.38
CA ARG A 110 5.14 13.75 -1.77
C ARG A 110 5.20 13.21 -0.34
N PRO A 111 6.39 12.83 0.16
CA PRO A 111 6.57 12.42 1.55
C PRO A 111 6.01 13.46 2.55
N GLU A 112 6.10 14.73 2.17
CA GLU A 112 5.59 15.88 2.92
C GLU A 112 4.06 15.92 2.96
N GLU A 113 3.39 15.59 1.86
CA GLU A 113 1.92 15.53 1.78
C GLU A 113 1.36 14.35 2.58
N LEU A 114 2.10 13.25 2.63
CA LEU A 114 1.82 12.16 3.55
C LEU A 114 1.99 12.64 5.00
N ARG A 115 3.11 13.30 5.35
CA ARG A 115 3.34 13.86 6.71
C ARG A 115 2.27 14.87 7.12
N ASP A 116 1.84 15.73 6.22
CA ASP A 116 0.81 16.73 6.47
C ASP A 116 -0.58 16.09 6.61
N MET A 117 -0.90 15.05 5.83
CA MET A 117 -2.09 14.23 6.08
C MET A 117 -2.05 13.51 7.44
N LEU A 118 -0.86 13.17 7.93
CA LEU A 118 -0.65 12.49 9.21
C LEU A 118 -0.69 13.42 10.41
N THR A 119 -0.38 14.70 10.23
CA THR A 119 -0.40 15.73 11.28
C THR A 119 -1.70 16.55 11.30
N ALA A 120 -2.49 16.53 10.20
CA ALA A 120 -3.78 17.20 10.10
C ALA A 120 -4.99 16.35 10.58
N LEU A 121 -4.75 15.11 11.00
CA LEU A 121 -5.70 14.22 11.69
C LEU A 121 -5.58 14.39 13.21
#